data_AF-A0A956NU61-F1
#
_entry.id   AF-A0A956NU61-F1
#
_cell.length_a   1.000
_cell.length_b   1.000
_cell.length_c   1.000
_cell.angle_alpha   90.00
_cell.angle_beta   90.00
_cell.angle_gamma   90.00
#
_symmetry.space_group_name_H-M   'P 1'
#
loop_
_entity.id
_entity.type
_entity.pdbx_description
1 polymer ?
#
loop_
_entity_poly.entity_id
_entity_poly.type
_entity_poly.pdbx_seq_one_letter_code
_entity_poly.pdbx_strand_id
1 'polypeptide(L)'
;MQLLARIKSEKDTYIPSLFKTKEVSNFHLAESKYIAGGRAFEFWWYEYKGTFNILAKHLFRPHYLYFILIEENEVFTCSCFDYYLRNGTFKPGGADFFGE
;
A
#
# COMPACT_ATOMS: atom_id res chain seq x y z
N MET A 1 -1.88 11.45 -3.10
CA MET A 1 -1.50 10.14 -2.53
C MET A 1 -0.02 10.24 -2.27
N GLN A 2 0.45 9.75 -1.13
CA GLN A 2 1.83 9.97 -0.72
C GLN A 2 2.49 8.69 -0.22
N LEU A 3 3.70 8.41 -0.69
CA LEU A 3 4.55 7.40 -0.04
C LEU A 3 5.07 7.98 1.28
N LEU A 4 4.65 7.42 2.39
CA LEU A 4 5.15 7.80 3.72
C LEU A 4 6.51 7.18 4.00
N ALA A 5 6.67 5.89 3.69
CA ALA A 5 7.91 5.17 3.96
C ALA A 5 8.05 3.94 3.05
N ARG A 6 9.30 3.62 2.71
CA ARG A 6 9.70 2.33 2.15
C ARG A 6 10.70 1.68 3.09
N ILE A 7 10.30 0.61 3.77
CA ILE A 7 11.13 -0.08 4.76
C ILE A 7 11.58 -1.42 4.18
N LYS A 8 12.88 -1.69 4.21
CA LYS A 8 13.41 -3.02 3.95
C LYS A 8 13.25 -3.86 5.22
N SER A 9 12.59 -5.01 5.10
CA SER A 9 12.50 -5.99 6.18
C SER A 9 13.47 -7.14 5.92
N GLU A 10 14.15 -7.60 6.97
CA GLU A 10 15.05 -8.76 6.89
C GLU A 10 14.29 -10.09 6.75
N LYS A 11 13.05 -10.10 7.24
CA LYS A 11 12.16 -11.27 7.24
C LYS A 11 10.80 -10.93 6.63
N ASP A 12 10.09 -11.97 6.22
CA ASP A 12 8.70 -11.81 5.81
C ASP A 12 7.86 -11.35 7.00
N THR A 13 7.16 -10.23 6.85
CA THR A 13 6.41 -9.60 7.95
C THR A 13 4.97 -10.07 7.93
N TYR A 14 4.51 -10.76 8.97
CA TYR A 14 3.09 -11.07 9.11
C TYR A 14 2.30 -9.81 9.48
N ILE A 15 1.57 -9.26 8.51
CA ILE A 15 0.94 -7.94 8.61
C ILE A 15 -0.10 -7.82 9.73
N PRO A 16 -1.00 -8.80 9.97
CA PRO A 16 -1.95 -8.70 11.08
C PRO A 16 -1.27 -8.54 12.44
N SER A 17 -0.13 -9.20 12.68
CA SER A 17 0.64 -9.02 13.92
C SER A 17 1.28 -7.64 13.99
N LEU A 18 1.82 -7.12 12.88
CA LEU A 18 2.37 -5.77 12.82
C LEU A 18 1.30 -4.72 13.18
N PHE A 19 0.11 -4.83 12.60
CA PHE A 19 -1.00 -3.92 12.87
C PHE A 19 -1.47 -3.98 14.32
N LYS A 20 -1.60 -5.18 14.91
CA LYS A 20 -1.90 -5.34 16.33
C LYS A 20 -0.87 -4.66 17.23
N THR A 21 0.43 -4.82 16.96
CA THR A 21 1.50 -4.16 17.72
C THR A 21 1.48 -2.63 17.57
N LYS A 22 0.89 -2.11 16.49
CA LYS A 22 0.73 -0.67 16.23
C LYS A 22 -0.64 -0.12 16.61
N GLU A 23 -1.45 -0.91 17.30
CA GLU A 23 -2.80 -0.54 17.73
C GLU A 23 -3.71 -0.12 16.55
N VAL A 24 -3.46 -0.68 15.38
CA VAL A 24 -4.30 -0.53 14.18
C VAL A 24 -5.42 -1.57 14.29
N SER A 25 -6.63 -1.10 14.59
CA SER A 25 -7.81 -1.96 14.79
C SER A 25 -8.63 -2.18 13.52
N ASN A 26 -8.63 -1.21 12.60
CA ASN A 26 -9.39 -1.27 11.35
C ASN A 26 -8.43 -1.55 10.19
N PHE A 27 -8.38 -2.80 9.75
CA PHE A 27 -7.59 -3.22 8.61
C PHE A 27 -8.23 -4.41 7.90
N HIS A 28 -7.94 -4.56 6.61
CA HIS A 28 -8.31 -5.74 5.85
C HIS A 28 -7.32 -5.98 4.71
N LEU A 29 -7.24 -7.23 4.26
CA LEU A 29 -6.48 -7.60 3.07
C LEU A 29 -7.30 -7.18 1.84
N ALA A 30 -6.77 -6.23 1.06
CA ALA A 30 -7.45 -5.72 -0.13
C ALA A 30 -7.10 -6.54 -1.38
N GLU A 31 -5.84 -6.95 -1.52
CA GLU A 31 -5.38 -7.82 -2.60
C GLU A 31 -4.25 -8.71 -2.09
N SER A 32 -4.45 -10.02 -2.21
CA SER A 32 -3.52 -11.03 -1.71
C SER A 32 -2.25 -11.17 -2.56
N LYS A 33 -2.36 -10.93 -3.87
CA LYS A 33 -1.27 -11.12 -4.82
C LYS A 33 -1.46 -10.27 -6.07
N TYR A 34 -0.82 -9.13 -6.08
CA TYR A 34 -0.70 -8.26 -7.25
C TYR A 34 0.70 -8.33 -7.87
N ILE A 35 0.79 -8.38 -9.20
CA ILE A 35 2.08 -8.37 -9.90
C ILE A 35 2.34 -6.99 -10.49
N ALA A 36 3.40 -6.33 -10.02
CA ALA A 36 3.78 -4.98 -10.41
C ALA A 36 5.30 -4.89 -10.58
N GLY A 37 5.80 -4.28 -11.66
CA GLY A 37 7.25 -4.10 -11.87
C GLY A 37 8.08 -5.39 -11.76
N GLY A 38 7.51 -6.54 -12.15
CA GLY A 38 8.16 -7.86 -12.05
C GLY A 38 8.25 -8.43 -10.62
N ARG A 39 7.53 -7.86 -9.66
CA ARG A 39 7.47 -8.30 -8.26
C ARG A 39 6.02 -8.59 -7.85
N ALA A 40 5.86 -9.43 -6.84
CA ALA A 40 4.56 -9.78 -6.29
C ALA A 40 4.34 -9.09 -4.94
N PHE A 41 3.15 -8.52 -4.78
CA PHE A 41 2.76 -7.71 -3.64
C PHE A 41 1.46 -8.19 -3.02
N GLU A 42 1.37 -8.00 -1.72
CA GLU A 42 0.14 -8.08 -0.94
C GLU A 42 -0.24 -6.65 -0.53
N PHE A 43 -1.49 -6.25 -0.74
CA PHE A 43 -1.98 -4.93 -0.35
C PHE A 43 -2.95 -5.05 0.81
N TRP A 44 -2.68 -4.27 1.84
CA TRP A 44 -3.55 -4.13 2.99
C TRP A 44 -4.05 -2.71 3.07
N TRP A 45 -5.36 -2.59 3.24
CA TRP A 45 -5.97 -1.34 3.63
C TRP A 45 -5.98 -1.26 5.15
N TYR A 46 -5.69 -0.08 5.70
CA TYR A 46 -5.82 0.18 7.12
C TYR A 46 -6.11 1.64 7.44
N GLU A 47 -6.77 1.86 8.57
CA GLU A 47 -6.99 3.18 9.13
C GLU A 47 -6.04 3.41 10.32
N TYR A 48 -5.36 4.55 10.33
CA TYR A 48 -4.50 4.94 11.44
C TYR A 48 -4.73 6.40 11.78
N LYS A 49 -5.13 6.68 13.03
CA LYS A 49 -5.43 8.03 13.53
C LYS A 49 -6.40 8.83 12.63
N GLY A 50 -7.44 8.16 12.12
CA GLY A 50 -8.45 8.78 11.25
C GLY A 50 -8.02 8.99 9.80
N THR A 51 -6.87 8.44 9.38
CA THR A 51 -6.39 8.52 8.00
C THR A 51 -6.36 7.14 7.35
N PHE A 52 -6.76 7.07 6.08
CA PHE A 52 -6.74 5.85 5.30
C PHE A 52 -5.40 5.64 4.61
N ASN A 53 -4.93 4.41 4.66
CA ASN A 53 -3.61 4.06 4.20
C ASN A 53 -3.64 2.71 3.47
N ILE A 54 -2.68 2.53 2.57
CA ILE A 54 -2.33 1.23 2.00
C ILE A 54 -0.94 0.83 2.48
N LEU A 55 -0.82 -0.42 2.89
CA LEU A 55 0.46 -1.10 3.03
C LEU A 55 0.64 -2.06 1.86
N ALA A 56 1.63 -1.80 1.01
CA ALA A 56 2.08 -2.77 0.01
C ALA A 56 3.25 -3.57 0.59
N LYS A 57 3.11 -4.89 0.63
CA LYS A 57 4.13 -5.81 1.13
C LYS A 57 4.66 -6.67 -0.01
N HIS A 58 5.97 -6.73 -0.20
CA HIS A 58 6.57 -7.75 -1.07
C HIS A 58 6.33 -9.15 -0.52
N LEU A 59 5.88 -10.06 -1.38
CA LEU A 59 5.76 -11.47 -1.06
C LEU A 59 7.11 -12.21 -1.08
N PHE A 60 8.09 -11.72 -1.84
CA PHE A 60 9.38 -12.39 -2.05
C PHE A 60 10.57 -11.49 -1.71
N ARG A 61 11.73 -12.12 -1.43
CA ARG A 61 12.97 -11.41 -1.11
C ARG A 61 13.47 -10.55 -2.28
N PRO A 62 14.08 -9.38 -1.99
CA PRO A 62 14.12 -8.69 -0.69
C PRO A 62 12.72 -8.23 -0.23
N HIS A 63 12.40 -8.41 1.05
CA HIS A 63 11.11 -8.01 1.61
C HIS A 63 11.09 -6.49 1.81
N TYR A 64 10.11 -5.83 1.23
CA TYR A 64 9.86 -4.41 1.40
C TYR A 64 8.42 -4.17 1.83
N LEU A 65 8.25 -3.15 2.66
CA LEU A 65 6.98 -2.61 3.10
C LEU A 65 6.88 -1.17 2.61
N TYR A 66 5.83 -0.85 1.86
CA TYR A 66 5.54 0.49 1.36
C TYR A 66 4.30 0.98 2.08
N PHE A 67 4.46 2.05 2.86
CA PHE A 67 3.37 2.71 3.57
C PHE A 67 2.93 3.90 2.73
N ILE A 68 1.67 3.90 2.34
CA ILE A 68 1.08 4.85 1.40
C ILE A 68 -0.11 5.51 2.09
N LEU A 69 -0.07 6.84 2.20
CA LEU A 69 -1.21 7.64 2.64
C LEU A 69 -2.15 7.89 1.46
N ILE A 70 -3.43 7.64 1.68
CA ILE A 70 -4.51 8.08 0.80
C ILE A 70 -4.98 9.44 1.32
N GLU A 71 -4.82 10.50 0.53
CA GLU A 71 -5.26 11.84 0.94
C GLU A 71 -6.78 11.98 0.80
N GLU A 72 -7.31 13.04 1.38
CA GLU A 72 -8.74 13.34 1.30
C GLU A 72 -9.16 13.50 -0.18
N ASN A 73 -10.25 12.83 -0.58
CA ASN A 73 -10.78 12.75 -1.94
C ASN A 73 -10.01 11.88 -2.94
N GLU A 74 -9.09 11.04 -2.49
CA GLU A 74 -8.40 10.10 -3.37
C GLU A 74 -8.90 8.67 -3.22
N VAL A 75 -8.85 7.92 -4.32
CA VAL A 75 -9.13 6.49 -4.33
C VAL A 75 -7.87 5.73 -4.73
N PHE A 76 -7.52 4.71 -3.94
CA PHE A 76 -6.44 3.82 -4.30
C PHE A 76 -6.92 2.70 -5.22
N THR A 77 -6.18 2.47 -6.30
CA THR A 77 -6.26 1.24 -7.09
C THR A 77 -4.85 0.66 -7.26
N CYS A 78 -4.73 -0.63 -7.53
CA CYS A 78 -3.41 -1.24 -7.76
C CYS A 78 -2.64 -0.57 -8.92
N SER A 79 -3.35 0.00 -9.91
CA SER A 79 -2.75 0.76 -11.01
C SER A 79 -2.04 2.04 -10.54
N CYS A 80 -2.48 2.65 -9.45
CA CYS A 80 -1.79 3.79 -8.83
C CYS A 80 -0.40 3.37 -8.32
N PHE A 81 -0.28 2.15 -7.82
CA PHE A 81 1.00 1.61 -7.36
C PHE A 81 1.91 1.24 -8.55
N ASP A 82 1.37 0.72 -9.65
CA ASP A 82 2.14 0.54 -10.89
C ASP A 82 2.72 1.87 -11.38
N TYR A 83 1.90 2.91 -11.38
CA TYR A 83 2.34 4.25 -11.76
C TYR A 83 3.48 4.72 -10.85
N TYR A 84 3.34 4.55 -9.53
CA TYR A 84 4.40 4.89 -8.59
C TYR A 84 5.69 4.11 -8.85
N LEU A 85 5.62 2.79 -9.07
CA LEU A 85 6.82 1.99 -9.36
C LEU A 85 7.52 2.42 -10.65
N ARG A 86 6.77 2.89 -11.66
CA ARG A 86 7.32 3.38 -12.94
C ARG A 86 7.90 4.80 -12.83
N ASN A 87 7.25 5.68 -12.09
CA ASN A 87 7.54 7.12 -12.11
C ASN A 87 8.20 7.64 -10.83
N GLY A 88 8.30 6.83 -9.77
CA GLY A 88 8.82 7.22 -8.46
C GLY A 88 7.90 8.13 -7.64
N THR A 89 6.74 8.52 -8.19
CA THR A 89 5.75 9.39 -7.55
C THR A 89 4.33 8.93 -7.89
N PHE A 90 3.36 9.23 -7.03
CA PHE A 90 1.95 8.99 -7.35
C PHE A 90 1.43 10.08 -8.29
N LYS A 91 0.45 9.73 -9.14
CA LYS A 91 -0.24 10.70 -9.99
C LYS A 91 -1.04 11.67 -9.09
N PRO A 92 -1.01 12.99 -9.36
CA PRO A 92 -1.90 13.95 -8.70
C PRO A 92 -3.36 13.58 -8.94
N GLY A 93 -4.20 13.60 -7.90
CA GLY A 93 -5.63 13.28 -7.97
C GLY A 93 -5.91 11.78 -8.00
N GLY A 94 -5.46 11.04 -6.98
CA GLY A 94 -5.56 9.58 -6.88
C GLY A 94 -6.86 8.97 -7.44
N ALA A 95 -6.70 8.19 -8.51
CA ALA A 95 -7.74 7.54 -9.31
C ALA A 95 -8.99 8.40 -9.57
N ASP A 96 -8.86 9.42 -10.42
CA ASP A 96 -9.96 9.86 -11.27
C ASP A 96 -10.42 8.71 -12.18
N PHE A 97 -11.36 7.91 -11.69
CA PHE A 97 -12.25 7.07 -12.50
C PHE A 97 -13.69 7.27 -12.02
N PHE A 98 -14.23 8.46 -12.27
CA PHE A 98 -15.64 8.61 -12.62
C PHE A 98 -15.70 8.92 -14.12
N GLY A 99 -15.88 7.88 -14.92
CA GLY A 99 -15.99 7.98 -16.38
C GLY A 99 -16.51 6.67 -16.93
N GLU A 100 -17.85 6.55 -16.89
CA GLU A 100 -18.78 5.69 -17.65
C GLU A 100 -18.35 4.27 -18.06
#